data_AF-A0A945DFG5-F1
#
_entry.id   AF-A0A945DFG5-F1
#
_cell.length_a   1.000
_cell.length_b   1.000
_cell.length_c   1.000
_cell.angle_alpha   90.00
_cell.angle_beta   90.00
_cell.angle_gamma   90.00
#
_symmetry.space_group_name_H-M   'P 1'
#
loop_
_entity.id
_entity.type
_entity.pdbx_description
1 polymer ?
#
loop_
_entity_poly.entity_id
_entity_poly.type
_entity_poly.pdbx_seq_one_letter_code
_entity_poly.pdbx_strand_id
1 'polypeptide(L)'
;MIESATILIILKAIGGLGIFLIGMIIMTNGLKLAIASPLKKLLLSFTKNPYSGALSGTIMTALLQSSSATIVTAVGFVGAGIIGFSEALGIIFGANLGTTITGWIVVLFGFKLQLEIFIVPLVLIGAILKLFFKGNLANIGYAMAGFGLIFAGIATMQNEVIGLESIILLENISSSSWINIVKLLVIGIIFTMITQSSSAGVAATLTILYAGMIDFEQAAALVIGMDVGTTFTAIIATIGGNINVRRTGFAHVIFNILTAIGAVFLILPFIKLCNFIDIGFISNNSEIALVIFHSTFNLLGVLIILPFTKYFAKFMKSII
;
A
#
# COMPACT_ATOMS: atom_id res chain seq x y z
N MET A 1 -32.64 19.70 -0.57
CA MET A 1 -32.27 19.19 0.78
C MET A 1 -31.53 17.85 0.71
N ILE A 2 -31.94 16.89 -0.11
CA ILE A 2 -31.25 15.58 -0.23
C ILE A 2 -29.84 15.76 -0.84
N GLU A 3 -29.70 16.53 -1.94
CA GLU A 3 -28.39 16.79 -2.58
C GLU A 3 -27.37 17.51 -1.67
N SER A 4 -27.82 18.42 -0.80
CA SER A 4 -26.94 19.13 0.14
C SER A 4 -26.39 18.22 1.24
N ALA A 5 -27.18 17.23 1.68
CA ALA A 5 -26.74 16.27 2.69
C ALA A 5 -25.71 15.30 2.09
N THR A 6 -25.96 14.81 0.88
CA THR A 6 -25.00 13.99 0.11
C THR A 6 -23.65 14.67 -0.05
N ILE A 7 -23.64 15.92 -0.52
CA ILE A 7 -22.40 16.66 -0.76
C ILE A 7 -21.61 16.78 0.54
N LEU A 8 -22.29 17.05 1.66
CA LEU A 8 -21.65 17.14 2.97
C LEU A 8 -20.99 15.82 3.38
N ILE A 9 -21.68 14.69 3.18
CA ILE A 9 -21.14 13.36 3.51
C ILE A 9 -19.90 13.06 2.67
N ILE A 10 -19.94 13.32 1.35
CA ILE A 10 -18.78 13.15 0.45
C ILE A 10 -17.62 14.03 0.89
N LEU A 11 -17.87 15.31 1.19
CA LEU A 11 -16.82 16.24 1.62
C LEU A 11 -16.16 15.79 2.92
N LYS A 12 -16.94 15.28 3.88
CA LYS A 12 -16.40 14.77 5.14
C LYS A 12 -15.65 13.45 4.96
N ALA A 13 -16.12 12.54 4.10
CA ALA A 13 -15.39 11.31 3.76
C ALA A 13 -14.03 11.65 3.10
N ILE A 14 -14.00 12.61 2.17
CA ILE A 14 -12.76 13.13 1.59
C ILE A 14 -11.89 13.81 2.66
N GLY A 15 -12.50 14.54 3.59
CA GLY A 15 -11.81 15.11 4.75
C GLY A 15 -11.13 14.04 5.61
N GLY A 16 -11.83 12.94 5.90
CA GLY A 16 -11.29 11.77 6.61
C GLY A 16 -10.11 11.14 5.87
N LEU A 17 -10.22 10.98 4.54
CA LEU A 17 -9.10 10.55 3.69
C LEU A 17 -7.92 11.53 3.76
N GLY A 18 -8.19 12.84 3.77
CA GLY A 18 -7.18 13.88 3.94
C GLY A 18 -6.45 13.76 5.28
N ILE A 19 -7.18 13.58 6.39
CA ILE A 19 -6.61 13.35 7.72
C ILE A 19 -5.75 12.07 7.71
N PHE A 20 -6.23 11.00 7.09
CA PHE A 20 -5.50 9.75 6.93
C PHE A 20 -4.17 9.96 6.17
N LEU A 21 -4.22 10.65 5.03
CA LEU A 21 -3.05 10.94 4.20
C LEU A 21 -2.02 11.79 4.95
N ILE A 22 -2.47 12.83 5.65
CA ILE A 22 -1.60 13.65 6.50
C ILE A 22 -0.99 12.80 7.62
N GLY A 23 -1.78 11.94 8.26
CA GLY A 23 -1.32 10.99 9.26
C GLY A 23 -0.23 10.07 8.72
N MET A 24 -0.43 9.47 7.54
CA MET A 24 0.57 8.66 6.84
C MET A 24 1.85 9.45 6.55
N ILE A 25 1.76 10.67 6.02
CA ILE A 25 2.93 11.51 5.72
C ILE A 25 3.72 11.81 6.99
N ILE A 26 3.03 12.23 8.06
CA ILE A 26 3.62 12.52 9.37
C ILE A 26 4.30 11.27 9.93
N MET A 27 3.59 10.13 9.90
CA MET A 27 4.09 8.85 10.42
C MET A 27 5.35 8.42 9.68
N THR A 28 5.29 8.34 8.35
CA THR A 28 6.41 7.94 7.50
C THR A 28 7.60 8.88 7.69
N ASN A 29 7.40 10.19 7.81
CA ASN A 29 8.49 11.14 8.04
C ASN A 29 9.10 10.98 9.43
N GLY A 30 8.29 10.77 10.48
CA GLY A 30 8.76 10.48 11.83
C GLY A 30 9.61 9.21 11.88
N LEU A 31 9.13 8.12 11.26
CA LEU A 31 9.83 6.84 11.18
C LEU A 31 11.13 6.95 10.36
N LYS A 32 11.09 7.63 9.21
CA LYS A 32 12.30 7.92 8.41
C LYS A 32 13.35 8.63 9.24
N LEU A 33 12.99 9.68 9.97
CA LEU A 33 13.93 10.46 10.77
C LEU A 33 14.42 9.71 12.02
N ALA A 34 13.57 8.91 12.66
CA ALA A 34 13.94 8.12 13.83
C ALA A 34 14.84 6.92 13.49
N ILE A 35 14.67 6.33 12.31
CA ILE A 35 15.30 5.06 11.94
C ILE A 35 16.27 5.23 10.75
N ALA A 36 16.55 6.46 10.26
CA ALA A 36 17.42 6.74 9.11
C ALA A 36 18.78 6.00 9.12
N SER A 37 19.47 6.00 10.26
CA SER A 37 20.81 5.39 10.38
C SER A 37 20.77 3.86 10.40
N PRO A 38 19.90 3.19 11.21
CA PRO A 38 19.67 1.75 11.09
C PRO A 38 19.13 1.32 9.73
N LEU A 39 18.26 2.13 9.10
CA LEU A 39 17.70 1.87 7.77
C LEU A 39 18.78 1.71 6.70
N LYS A 40 19.69 2.68 6.64
CA LYS A 40 20.82 2.67 5.71
C LYS A 40 21.71 1.46 5.96
N LYS A 41 21.97 1.12 7.22
CA LYS A 41 22.75 -0.09 7.58
C LYS A 41 22.05 -1.38 7.17
N LEU A 42 20.74 -1.50 7.41
CA LEU A 42 19.96 -2.69 7.07
C LEU A 42 19.93 -2.93 5.56
N LEU A 43 19.64 -1.88 4.77
CA LEU A 43 19.68 -2.00 3.31
C LEU A 43 21.07 -2.41 2.83
N LEU A 44 22.13 -1.78 3.32
CA LEU A 44 23.49 -2.06 2.85
C LEU A 44 24.06 -3.40 3.33
N SER A 45 23.69 -3.88 4.52
CA SER A 45 24.26 -5.13 5.06
C SER A 45 23.59 -6.38 4.51
N PHE A 46 22.32 -6.27 4.08
CA PHE A 46 21.52 -7.40 3.61
C PHE A 46 21.28 -7.41 2.09
N THR A 47 21.81 -6.49 1.29
CA THR A 47 21.67 -6.55 -0.20
C THR A 47 22.85 -7.22 -0.90
N LYS A 48 23.33 -8.35 -0.38
CA LYS A 48 24.42 -9.11 -1.02
C LYS A 48 23.97 -9.94 -2.23
N ASN A 49 22.68 -10.27 -2.30
CA ASN A 49 22.06 -10.98 -3.41
C ASN A 49 20.55 -10.64 -3.47
N PRO A 50 19.84 -11.03 -4.55
CA PRO A 50 18.42 -10.71 -4.69
C PRO A 50 17.51 -11.22 -3.56
N TYR A 51 17.78 -12.39 -2.98
CA TYR A 51 16.94 -12.96 -1.91
C TYR A 51 17.03 -12.14 -0.63
N SER A 52 18.25 -11.81 -0.23
CA SER A 52 18.49 -10.98 0.94
C SER A 52 18.02 -9.53 0.68
N GLY A 53 18.10 -9.07 -0.58
CA GLY A 53 17.45 -7.85 -1.06
C GLY A 53 15.93 -7.87 -0.87
N ALA A 54 15.24 -8.96 -1.23
CA ALA A 54 13.80 -9.09 -1.03
C ALA A 54 13.42 -9.05 0.45
N LEU A 55 14.12 -9.78 1.32
CA LEU A 55 13.87 -9.69 2.76
C LEU A 55 14.08 -8.26 3.29
N SER A 56 15.14 -7.58 2.84
CA SER A 56 15.40 -6.18 3.20
C SER A 56 14.28 -5.26 2.74
N GLY A 57 13.82 -5.40 1.49
CA GLY A 57 12.73 -4.61 0.92
C GLY A 57 11.40 -4.79 1.67
N THR A 58 11.08 -6.04 2.03
CA THR A 58 9.88 -6.38 2.81
C THR A 58 9.93 -5.72 4.18
N ILE A 59 11.01 -5.97 4.95
CA ILE A 59 11.17 -5.39 6.29
C ILE A 59 11.17 -3.87 6.22
N MET A 60 11.88 -3.32 5.24
CA MET A 60 12.02 -1.87 5.11
C MET A 60 10.68 -1.19 4.84
N THR A 61 9.92 -1.75 3.90
CA THR A 61 8.62 -1.19 3.54
C THR A 61 7.62 -1.38 4.66
N ALA A 62 7.64 -2.53 5.34
CA ALA A 62 6.79 -2.76 6.51
C ALA A 62 7.10 -1.78 7.65
N LEU A 63 8.37 -1.46 7.90
CA LEU A 63 8.75 -0.50 8.94
C LEU A 63 8.47 0.95 8.53
N LEU A 64 8.74 1.34 7.28
CA LEU A 64 8.50 2.70 6.81
C LEU A 64 7.04 2.99 6.42
N GLN A 65 6.25 1.94 6.22
CA GLN A 65 4.90 2.00 5.67
C GLN A 65 4.84 2.67 4.29
N SER A 66 5.91 2.57 3.50
CA SER A 66 6.02 3.23 2.19
C SER A 66 6.96 2.50 1.23
N SER A 67 6.39 1.71 0.31
CA SER A 67 7.16 1.05 -0.77
C SER A 67 7.80 2.06 -1.70
N SER A 68 7.09 3.14 -2.04
CA SER A 68 7.63 4.24 -2.85
C SER A 68 8.92 4.79 -2.23
N ALA A 69 8.97 5.03 -0.91
CA ALA A 69 10.20 5.49 -0.26
C ALA A 69 11.33 4.45 -0.33
N THR A 70 11.04 3.18 -0.09
CA THR A 70 12.00 2.08 -0.20
C THR A 70 12.57 1.97 -1.62
N ILE A 71 11.70 2.05 -2.63
CA ILE A 71 12.07 1.88 -4.04
C ILE A 71 12.83 3.09 -4.57
N VAL A 72 12.40 4.31 -4.25
CA VAL A 72 13.15 5.53 -4.59
C VAL A 72 14.55 5.49 -3.99
N THR A 73 14.68 5.00 -2.75
CA THR A 73 16.00 4.83 -2.11
C THR A 73 16.85 3.79 -2.84
N ALA A 74 16.27 2.64 -3.22
CA ALA A 74 16.97 1.61 -3.99
C ALA A 74 17.43 2.13 -5.36
N VAL A 75 16.56 2.86 -6.07
CA VAL A 75 16.88 3.53 -7.34
C VAL A 75 18.05 4.51 -7.16
N GLY A 76 18.01 5.34 -6.12
CA GLY A 76 19.09 6.28 -5.78
C GLY A 76 20.42 5.57 -5.51
N PHE A 77 20.41 4.44 -4.80
CA PHE A 77 21.61 3.65 -4.54
C PHE A 77 22.18 2.98 -5.79
N VAL A 78 21.32 2.54 -6.72
CA VAL A 78 21.77 2.06 -8.05
C VAL A 78 22.39 3.20 -8.85
N GLY A 79 21.78 4.39 -8.81
CA GLY A 79 22.31 5.59 -9.47
C GLY A 79 23.69 6.00 -8.96
N ALA A 80 23.90 5.90 -7.65
CA ALA A 80 25.17 6.19 -6.99
C ALA A 80 26.19 5.03 -7.07
N GLY A 81 25.84 3.89 -7.68
CA GLY A 81 26.73 2.72 -7.78
C GLY A 81 26.97 1.99 -6.45
N ILE A 82 26.16 2.27 -5.43
CA ILE A 82 26.29 1.68 -4.09
C ILE A 82 25.78 0.24 -4.06
N ILE A 83 24.71 -0.04 -4.83
CA ILE A 83 24.18 -1.39 -5.04
C ILE A 83 24.06 -1.66 -6.54
N GLY A 84 24.19 -2.93 -6.94
CA GLY A 84 23.97 -3.33 -8.31
C GLY A 84 22.48 -3.39 -8.66
N PHE A 85 22.20 -3.37 -9.96
CA PHE A 85 20.84 -3.47 -10.50
C PHE A 85 20.14 -4.76 -10.06
N SER A 86 20.84 -5.90 -10.08
CA SER A 86 20.26 -7.20 -9.72
C SER A 86 19.84 -7.28 -8.25
N GLU A 87 20.62 -6.66 -7.35
CA GLU A 87 20.32 -6.59 -5.93
C GLU A 87 19.12 -5.68 -5.67
N ALA A 88 19.03 -4.57 -6.40
CA ALA A 88 17.89 -3.65 -6.31
C ALA A 88 16.56 -4.29 -6.76
N LEU A 89 16.59 -5.22 -7.73
CA LEU A 89 15.41 -6.01 -8.10
C LEU A 89 14.84 -6.77 -6.89
N GLY A 90 15.71 -7.39 -6.10
CA GLY A 90 15.31 -8.05 -4.86
C GLY A 90 14.56 -7.09 -3.94
N ILE A 91 15.14 -5.92 -3.66
CA ILE A 91 14.52 -4.88 -2.80
C ILE A 91 13.14 -4.49 -3.33
N ILE A 92 13.00 -4.30 -4.65
CA ILE A 92 11.73 -3.95 -5.28
C ILE A 92 10.68 -5.05 -5.07
N PHE A 93 11.02 -6.31 -5.32
CA PHE A 93 10.08 -7.41 -5.15
C PHE A 93 9.60 -7.51 -3.70
N GLY A 94 10.53 -7.44 -2.75
CA GLY A 94 10.21 -7.43 -1.32
C GLY A 94 9.40 -6.23 -0.87
N ALA A 95 9.67 -5.04 -1.41
CA ALA A 95 8.94 -3.83 -1.04
C ALA A 95 7.44 -3.92 -1.33
N ASN A 96 7.04 -4.58 -2.42
CA ASN A 96 5.63 -4.80 -2.73
C ASN A 96 4.98 -5.71 -1.66
N LEU A 97 5.63 -6.82 -1.29
CA LEU A 97 5.18 -7.67 -0.17
C LEU A 97 5.11 -6.91 1.17
N GLY A 98 6.07 -6.03 1.45
CA GLY A 98 6.05 -5.23 2.68
C GLY A 98 4.89 -4.24 2.76
N THR A 99 4.34 -3.80 1.62
CA THR A 99 3.21 -2.85 1.56
C THR A 99 1.93 -3.44 2.15
N THR A 100 1.79 -4.76 2.09
CA THR A 100 0.58 -5.46 2.55
C THR A 100 0.36 -5.33 4.06
N ILE A 101 1.43 -5.07 4.83
CA ILE A 101 1.38 -4.81 6.27
C ILE A 101 0.48 -3.62 6.61
N THR A 102 0.38 -2.60 5.76
CA THR A 102 -0.53 -1.48 6.01
C THR A 102 -1.99 -1.96 6.10
N GLY A 103 -2.42 -2.84 5.19
CA GLY A 103 -3.77 -3.40 5.22
C GLY A 103 -4.03 -4.17 6.52
N TRP A 104 -3.06 -4.97 6.97
CA TRP A 104 -3.16 -5.68 8.26
C TRP A 104 -3.28 -4.74 9.45
N ILE A 105 -2.52 -3.64 9.49
CA ILE A 105 -2.66 -2.61 10.53
C ILE A 105 -4.07 -2.02 10.51
N VAL A 106 -4.60 -1.67 9.33
CA VAL A 106 -5.94 -1.10 9.19
C VAL A 106 -7.02 -2.10 9.65
N VAL A 107 -6.95 -3.36 9.25
CA VAL A 107 -7.96 -4.36 9.63
C VAL A 107 -7.91 -4.70 11.12
N LEU A 108 -6.72 -4.87 11.68
CA LEU A 108 -6.56 -5.29 13.07
C LEU A 108 -6.90 -4.20 14.07
N PHE A 109 -6.60 -2.93 13.74
CA PHE A 109 -6.71 -1.81 14.65
C PHE A 109 -7.79 -0.80 14.25
N GLY A 110 -8.09 -0.65 12.96
CA GLY A 110 -8.87 0.46 12.40
C GLY A 110 -10.38 0.26 12.44
N PHE A 111 -10.85 -0.98 12.42
CA PHE A 111 -12.29 -1.30 12.48
C PHE A 111 -12.77 -1.69 13.89
N LYS A 112 -11.89 -1.62 14.90
CA LYS A 112 -12.23 -1.95 16.29
C LYS A 112 -12.38 -0.67 17.11
N LEU A 113 -13.61 -0.17 17.23
CA LEU A 113 -13.95 1.09 17.93
C LEU A 113 -13.35 1.21 19.34
N GLN A 114 -13.21 0.11 20.07
CA GLN A 114 -12.57 0.13 21.40
C GLN A 114 -11.10 0.57 21.36
N LEU A 115 -10.39 0.30 20.26
CA LEU A 115 -8.99 0.67 20.10
C LEU A 115 -8.83 2.15 19.75
N GLU A 116 -9.81 2.77 19.08
CA GLU A 116 -9.77 4.19 18.74
C GLU A 116 -9.58 5.08 19.99
N ILE A 117 -10.29 4.75 21.08
CA ILE A 117 -10.21 5.45 22.38
C ILE A 117 -8.77 5.49 22.92
N PHE A 118 -7.98 4.45 22.66
CA PHE A 118 -6.59 4.35 23.08
C PHE A 118 -5.60 4.93 22.05
N ILE A 119 -5.96 4.94 20.76
CA ILE A 119 -5.07 5.34 19.67
C ILE A 119 -5.11 6.85 19.43
N VAL A 120 -6.27 7.52 19.48
CA VAL A 120 -6.38 8.96 19.23
C VAL A 120 -5.57 9.81 20.24
N PRO A 121 -5.47 9.47 21.54
CA PRO A 121 -4.57 10.16 22.48
C PRO A 121 -3.09 10.16 22.07
N LEU A 122 -2.66 9.23 21.20
CA LEU A 122 -1.30 9.23 20.64
C LEU A 122 -1.02 10.47 19.79
N VAL A 123 -2.04 11.13 19.24
CA VAL A 123 -1.90 12.42 18.56
C VAL A 123 -1.35 13.47 19.52
N LEU A 124 -1.96 13.60 20.69
CA LEU A 124 -1.53 14.57 21.70
C LEU A 124 -0.15 14.19 22.28
N ILE A 125 0.04 12.92 22.65
CA ILE A 125 1.33 12.45 23.18
C ILE A 125 2.44 12.68 22.16
N GLY A 126 2.21 12.33 20.90
CA GLY A 126 3.15 12.52 19.81
C GLY A 126 3.47 14.00 19.56
N ALA A 127 2.45 14.87 19.62
CA ALA A 127 2.63 16.32 19.52
C ALA A 127 3.47 16.87 20.68
N ILE A 128 3.19 16.47 21.93
CA ILE A 128 3.99 16.85 23.11
C ILE A 128 5.45 16.41 22.92
N LEU A 129 5.68 15.14 22.55
CA LEU A 129 7.02 14.63 22.31
C LEU A 129 7.76 15.43 21.21
N LYS A 130 7.05 15.81 20.14
CA LYS A 130 7.62 16.61 19.04
C LYS A 130 7.93 18.06 19.46
N LEU A 131 7.11 18.67 20.31
CA LEU A 131 7.24 20.08 20.73
C LEU A 131 8.32 20.28 21.79
N PHE A 132 8.42 19.36 22.75
CA PHE A 132 9.28 19.54 23.94
C PHE A 132 10.63 18.81 23.87
N PHE A 133 10.79 17.82 23.00
CA PHE A 133 12.03 17.05 22.88
C PHE A 133 12.72 17.27 21.53
N LYS A 134 13.95 16.75 21.40
CA LYS A 134 14.76 16.81 20.16
C LYS A 134 15.27 15.42 19.79
N GLY A 135 15.82 15.29 18.58
CA GLY A 135 16.41 14.04 18.09
C GLY A 135 15.38 12.92 17.93
N ASN A 136 15.78 11.68 18.23
CA ASN A 136 14.94 10.50 17.98
C ASN A 136 13.63 10.50 18.75
N LEU A 137 13.61 11.02 19.99
CA LEU A 137 12.38 11.05 20.79
C LEU A 137 11.31 11.95 20.15
N ALA A 138 11.72 13.10 19.61
CA ALA A 138 10.82 13.98 18.86
C ALA A 138 10.34 13.33 17.54
N ASN A 139 11.20 12.56 16.87
CA ASN A 139 10.87 11.87 15.63
C ASN A 139 9.90 10.69 15.86
N ILE A 140 10.08 9.95 16.96
CA ILE A 140 9.15 8.90 17.41
C ILE A 140 7.82 9.55 17.80
N GLY A 141 7.84 10.67 18.53
CA GLY A 141 6.64 11.44 18.83
C GLY A 141 5.88 11.85 17.56
N TYR A 142 6.59 12.34 16.55
CA TYR A 142 6.00 12.66 15.25
C TYR A 142 5.40 11.42 14.59
N ALA A 143 6.08 10.28 14.64
CA ALA A 143 5.55 9.02 14.12
C ALA A 143 4.25 8.60 14.83
N MET A 144 4.22 8.69 16.16
CA MET A 144 3.05 8.38 16.99
C MET A 144 1.86 9.29 16.67
N ALA A 145 2.11 10.60 16.47
CA ALA A 145 1.06 11.53 16.11
C ALA A 145 0.45 11.19 14.74
N GLY A 146 1.31 10.87 13.76
CA GLY A 146 0.87 10.41 12.45
C GLY A 146 0.06 9.13 12.52
N PHE A 147 0.51 8.15 13.32
CA PHE A 147 -0.24 6.92 13.59
C PHE A 147 -1.63 7.24 14.15
N GLY A 148 -1.76 8.06 15.19
CA GLY A 148 -3.06 8.46 15.72
C GLY A 148 -3.97 9.14 14.69
N LEU A 149 -3.42 10.00 13.83
CA LEU A 149 -4.18 10.67 12.75
C LEU A 149 -4.69 9.71 11.68
N ILE A 150 -3.94 8.65 11.35
CA ILE A 150 -4.41 7.60 10.43
C ILE A 150 -5.73 7.01 10.93
N PHE A 151 -5.79 6.63 12.21
CA PHE A 151 -7.00 6.05 12.79
C PHE A 151 -8.14 7.06 12.91
N ALA A 152 -7.85 8.30 13.28
CA ALA A 152 -8.85 9.37 13.26
C ALA A 152 -9.45 9.58 11.86
N GLY A 153 -8.61 9.51 10.81
CA GLY A 153 -9.06 9.56 9.42
C GLY A 153 -9.93 8.38 9.03
N ILE A 154 -9.54 7.15 9.41
CA ILE A 154 -10.34 5.93 9.20
C ILE A 154 -11.71 6.03 9.87
N ALA A 155 -11.75 6.41 11.15
CA ALA A 155 -13.00 6.57 11.90
C ALA A 155 -13.91 7.62 11.25
N THR A 156 -13.33 8.74 10.81
CA THR A 156 -14.06 9.78 10.07
C THR A 156 -14.65 9.24 8.77
N MET A 157 -13.88 8.46 7.99
CA MET A 157 -14.39 7.83 6.77
C MET A 157 -15.51 6.83 7.06
N GLN A 158 -15.35 5.94 8.05
CA GLN A 158 -16.37 4.94 8.40
C GLN A 158 -17.71 5.57 8.77
N ASN A 159 -17.67 6.60 9.64
CA ASN A 159 -18.88 7.26 10.14
C ASN A 159 -19.70 7.91 9.01
N GLU A 160 -19.04 8.39 7.96
CA GLU A 160 -19.69 9.08 6.85
C GLU A 160 -20.10 8.10 5.73
N VAL A 161 -19.35 7.02 5.52
CA VAL A 161 -19.69 6.01 4.50
C VAL A 161 -21.01 5.28 4.81
N ILE A 162 -21.37 5.10 6.08
CA ILE A 162 -22.68 4.53 6.47
C ILE A 162 -23.86 5.39 5.95
N GLY A 163 -23.66 6.70 5.77
CA GLY A 163 -24.68 7.61 5.21
C GLY A 163 -24.79 7.61 3.68
N LEU A 164 -23.94 6.85 2.97
CA LEU A 164 -23.79 6.89 1.50
C LEU A 164 -24.54 5.77 0.74
N GLU A 165 -25.38 4.99 1.40
CA GLU A 165 -26.08 3.79 0.86
C GLU A 165 -26.81 3.96 -0.48
N SER A 166 -27.01 5.19 -1.00
CA SER A 166 -27.77 5.45 -2.23
C SER A 166 -26.97 6.06 -3.39
N ILE A 167 -25.65 6.30 -3.25
CA ILE A 167 -24.93 7.27 -4.12
C ILE A 167 -23.61 6.74 -4.68
N ILE A 168 -23.11 5.60 -4.22
CA ILE A 168 -21.78 5.17 -4.65
C ILE A 168 -21.84 4.63 -6.09
N LEU A 169 -21.13 5.35 -6.97
CA LEU A 169 -20.90 5.05 -8.40
C LEU A 169 -20.48 3.60 -8.71
N LEU A 170 -19.98 2.86 -7.71
CA LEU A 170 -19.49 1.50 -7.83
C LEU A 170 -20.58 0.44 -7.74
N GLU A 171 -21.74 0.73 -7.13
CA GLU A 171 -22.87 -0.22 -7.05
C GLU A 171 -23.37 -0.59 -8.47
N ASN A 172 -23.28 0.36 -9.41
CA ASN A 172 -23.59 0.15 -10.82
C ASN A 172 -22.50 -0.58 -11.62
N ILE A 173 -21.34 -0.85 -11.03
CA ILE A 173 -20.23 -1.56 -11.66
C ILE A 173 -20.20 -2.99 -11.13
N SER A 174 -21.03 -3.87 -11.67
CA SER A 174 -21.04 -5.28 -11.26
C SER A 174 -19.68 -5.93 -11.48
N SER A 175 -19.20 -6.71 -10.51
CA SER A 175 -17.96 -7.49 -10.59
C SER A 175 -18.03 -8.67 -11.57
N SER A 176 -19.22 -8.98 -12.11
CA SER A 176 -19.50 -10.13 -12.97
C SER A 176 -18.95 -10.03 -14.41
N SER A 177 -18.51 -8.85 -14.84
CA SER A 177 -18.00 -8.62 -16.20
C SER A 177 -16.52 -8.29 -16.20
N TRP A 178 -15.76 -8.94 -17.10
CA TRP A 178 -14.34 -8.63 -17.34
C TRP A 178 -14.08 -7.14 -17.62
N ILE A 179 -15.01 -6.47 -18.31
CA ILE A 179 -14.90 -5.03 -18.60
C ILE A 179 -14.95 -4.22 -17.30
N ASN A 180 -15.78 -4.62 -16.34
CA ASN A 180 -15.93 -3.93 -15.08
C ASN A 180 -14.72 -4.16 -14.16
N ILE A 181 -14.14 -5.36 -14.16
CA ILE A 181 -12.86 -5.63 -13.49
C ILE A 181 -11.77 -4.69 -14.03
N VAL A 182 -11.66 -4.54 -15.36
CA VAL A 182 -10.68 -3.62 -15.97
C VAL A 182 -10.94 -2.16 -15.57
N LYS A 183 -12.20 -1.71 -15.52
CA LYS A 183 -12.53 -0.36 -15.04
C LYS A 183 -12.08 -0.15 -13.60
N LEU A 184 -12.33 -1.11 -12.70
CA LEU A 184 -11.94 -1.05 -11.29
C LEU A 184 -10.41 -1.04 -11.13
N LEU A 185 -9.69 -1.84 -11.91
CA LEU A 185 -8.22 -1.79 -11.96
C LEU A 185 -7.73 -0.39 -12.35
N VAL A 186 -8.31 0.22 -13.39
CA VAL A 186 -7.95 1.57 -13.83
C VAL A 186 -8.28 2.62 -12.78
N ILE A 187 -9.42 2.51 -12.10
CA ILE A 187 -9.78 3.40 -10.98
C ILE A 187 -8.73 3.30 -9.87
N GLY A 188 -8.31 2.08 -9.49
CA GLY A 188 -7.25 1.86 -8.51
C GLY A 188 -5.92 2.48 -8.92
N ILE A 189 -5.50 2.30 -10.18
CA ILE A 189 -4.29 2.89 -10.75
C ILE A 189 -4.34 4.42 -10.63
N ILE A 190 -5.41 5.05 -11.11
CA ILE A 190 -5.58 6.50 -11.10
C ILE A 190 -5.59 7.03 -9.67
N PHE A 191 -6.32 6.36 -8.77
CA PHE A 191 -6.39 6.75 -7.36
C PHE A 191 -4.99 6.76 -6.74
N THR A 192 -4.20 5.70 -6.93
CA THR A 192 -2.84 5.65 -6.40
C THR A 192 -1.90 6.64 -7.07
N MET A 193 -2.05 6.91 -8.37
CA MET A 193 -1.24 7.94 -9.05
C MET A 193 -1.51 9.34 -8.48
N ILE A 194 -2.77 9.67 -8.19
CA ILE A 194 -3.17 10.97 -7.63
C ILE A 194 -2.69 11.09 -6.18
N THR A 195 -2.97 10.08 -5.35
CA THR A 195 -2.63 10.08 -3.93
C THR A 195 -1.16 9.76 -3.65
N GLN A 196 -0.46 9.23 -4.66
CA GLN A 196 0.91 8.72 -4.58
C GLN A 196 1.12 7.68 -3.46
N SER A 197 0.04 7.02 -3.03
CA SER A 197 0.03 6.10 -1.90
C SER A 197 -0.99 4.97 -2.13
N SER A 198 -0.51 3.77 -2.44
CA SER A 198 -1.37 2.58 -2.51
C SER A 198 -1.93 2.22 -1.13
N SER A 199 -1.16 2.39 -0.06
CA SER A 199 -1.63 2.20 1.32
C SER A 199 -2.87 3.04 1.64
N ALA A 200 -2.95 4.28 1.14
CA ALA A 200 -4.14 5.12 1.30
C ALA A 200 -5.34 4.60 0.51
N GLY A 201 -5.12 4.15 -0.73
CA GLY A 201 -6.18 3.51 -1.52
C GLY A 201 -6.68 2.22 -0.89
N VAL A 202 -5.77 1.39 -0.38
CA VAL A 202 -6.12 0.14 0.33
C VAL A 202 -6.92 0.44 1.59
N ALA A 203 -6.52 1.42 2.40
CA ALA A 203 -7.27 1.81 3.60
C ALA A 203 -8.68 2.36 3.27
N ALA A 204 -8.78 3.21 2.25
CA ALA A 204 -10.07 3.70 1.75
C ALA A 204 -10.94 2.54 1.27
N THR A 205 -10.39 1.63 0.44
CA THR A 205 -11.08 0.44 -0.08
C THR A 205 -11.56 -0.48 1.04
N LEU A 206 -10.71 -0.74 2.04
CA LEU A 206 -11.10 -1.52 3.21
C LEU A 206 -12.23 -0.85 3.98
N THR A 207 -12.26 0.48 4.06
CA THR A 207 -13.30 1.22 4.78
C THR A 207 -14.66 1.12 4.08
N ILE A 208 -14.71 1.27 2.75
CA ILE A 208 -15.95 1.09 1.98
C ILE A 208 -16.38 -0.37 1.90
N LEU A 209 -15.43 -1.32 1.86
CA LEU A 209 -15.73 -2.75 1.93
C LEU A 209 -16.33 -3.13 3.29
N TYR A 210 -15.71 -2.66 4.38
CA TYR A 210 -16.19 -2.89 5.75
C TYR A 210 -17.60 -2.31 5.98
N ALA A 211 -17.90 -1.18 5.34
CA ALA A 211 -19.22 -0.58 5.36
C ALA A 211 -20.26 -1.30 4.45
N GLY A 212 -19.87 -2.36 3.73
CA GLY A 212 -20.76 -3.12 2.86
C GLY A 212 -21.10 -2.44 1.52
N MET A 213 -20.38 -1.38 1.15
CA MET A 213 -20.68 -0.56 -0.03
C MET A 213 -20.13 -1.12 -1.34
N ILE A 214 -19.14 -2.00 -1.24
CA ILE A 214 -18.57 -2.74 -2.38
C ILE A 214 -18.40 -4.20 -1.98
N ASP A 215 -18.45 -5.09 -2.96
CA ASP A 215 -18.15 -6.51 -2.76
C ASP A 215 -16.63 -6.79 -2.71
N PHE A 216 -16.29 -8.02 -2.32
CA PHE A 216 -14.89 -8.46 -2.21
C PHE A 216 -14.16 -8.38 -3.56
N GLU A 217 -14.82 -8.77 -4.65
CA GLU A 217 -14.28 -8.79 -6.00
C GLU A 217 -13.93 -7.37 -6.50
N GLN A 218 -14.80 -6.41 -6.23
CA GLN A 218 -14.61 -4.99 -6.51
C GLN A 218 -13.41 -4.45 -5.74
N ALA A 219 -13.36 -4.75 -4.44
CA ALA A 219 -12.26 -4.36 -3.58
C ALA A 219 -10.93 -4.99 -4.04
N ALA A 220 -10.93 -6.27 -4.41
CA ALA A 220 -9.76 -6.98 -4.92
C ALA A 220 -9.24 -6.35 -6.22
N ALA A 221 -10.13 -6.03 -7.17
CA ALA A 221 -9.76 -5.37 -8.42
C ALA A 221 -9.18 -3.96 -8.17
N LEU A 222 -9.77 -3.17 -7.26
CA LEU A 222 -9.24 -1.86 -6.87
C LEU A 222 -7.83 -1.98 -6.29
N VAL A 223 -7.61 -2.90 -5.34
CA VAL A 223 -6.31 -3.11 -4.68
C VAL A 223 -5.23 -3.54 -5.67
N ILE A 224 -5.55 -4.43 -6.61
CA ILE A 224 -4.61 -4.82 -7.68
C ILE A 224 -4.23 -3.60 -8.52
N GLY A 225 -5.21 -2.77 -8.88
CA GLY A 225 -4.96 -1.52 -9.62
C GLY A 225 -4.07 -0.55 -8.84
N MET A 226 -4.29 -0.42 -7.55
CA MET A 226 -3.49 0.43 -6.66
C MET A 226 -2.03 -0.02 -6.58
N ASP A 227 -1.77 -1.33 -6.56
CA ASP A 227 -0.42 -1.88 -6.56
C ASP A 227 0.32 -1.49 -7.86
N VAL A 228 -0.34 -1.64 -9.01
CA VAL A 228 0.18 -1.16 -10.31
C VAL A 228 0.40 0.35 -10.31
N GLY A 229 -0.54 1.13 -9.78
CA GLY A 229 -0.44 2.60 -9.72
C GLY A 229 0.79 3.09 -8.94
N THR A 230 1.24 2.33 -7.94
CA THR A 230 2.46 2.65 -7.14
C THR A 230 3.71 2.77 -8.02
N THR A 231 3.75 2.09 -9.16
CA THR A 231 4.91 2.09 -10.06
C THR A 231 5.17 3.46 -10.70
N PHE A 232 4.18 4.36 -10.73
CA PHE A 232 4.32 5.70 -11.26
C PHE A 232 5.41 6.52 -10.54
N THR A 233 5.49 6.42 -9.21
CA THR A 233 6.51 7.13 -8.43
C THR A 233 7.92 6.64 -8.76
N ALA A 234 8.08 5.34 -9.02
CA ALA A 234 9.35 4.76 -9.44
C ALA A 234 9.78 5.27 -10.81
N ILE A 235 8.86 5.41 -11.77
CA ILE A 235 9.18 5.99 -13.08
C ILE A 235 9.66 7.43 -12.94
N ILE A 236 8.97 8.26 -12.17
CA ILE A 236 9.39 9.64 -11.90
C ILE A 236 10.81 9.68 -11.32
N ALA A 237 11.11 8.78 -10.38
CA ALA A 237 12.41 8.72 -9.74
C ALA A 237 13.57 8.30 -10.68
N THR A 238 13.26 7.79 -11.89
CA THR A 238 14.28 7.44 -12.88
C THR A 238 14.58 8.52 -13.92
N ILE A 239 13.80 9.62 -13.93
CA ILE A 239 13.97 10.71 -14.90
C ILE A 239 15.36 11.35 -14.70
N GLY A 240 16.11 11.50 -15.80
CA GLY A 240 17.47 12.05 -15.77
C GLY A 240 18.55 11.10 -15.21
N GLY A 241 18.18 9.86 -14.87
CA GLY A 241 19.11 8.86 -14.35
C GLY A 241 19.87 8.09 -15.43
N ASN A 242 20.93 7.39 -15.01
CA ASN A 242 21.71 6.50 -15.88
C ASN A 242 20.91 5.24 -16.29
N ILE A 243 21.51 4.41 -17.16
CA ILE A 243 20.84 3.23 -17.71
C ILE A 243 20.36 2.24 -16.63
N ASN A 244 21.13 2.07 -15.55
CA ASN A 244 20.77 1.14 -14.47
C ASN A 244 19.65 1.73 -13.59
N VAL A 245 19.59 3.05 -13.42
CA VAL A 245 18.47 3.74 -12.77
C VAL A 245 17.19 3.50 -13.55
N ARG A 246 17.20 3.75 -14.87
CA ARG A 246 16.04 3.49 -15.74
C ARG A 246 15.61 2.03 -15.69
N ARG A 247 16.55 1.08 -15.85
CA ARG A 247 16.26 -0.36 -15.74
C ARG A 247 15.59 -0.73 -14.42
N THR A 248 16.03 -0.14 -13.30
CA THR A 248 15.44 -0.36 -11.97
C THR A 248 13.97 0.11 -11.90
N GLY A 249 13.65 1.30 -12.39
CA GLY A 249 12.26 1.80 -12.36
C GLY A 249 11.32 1.02 -13.28
N PHE A 250 11.74 0.71 -14.50
CA PHE A 250 10.92 -0.09 -15.42
C PHE A 250 10.78 -1.55 -14.96
N ALA A 251 11.79 -2.11 -14.29
CA ALA A 251 11.68 -3.42 -13.67
C ALA A 251 10.54 -3.47 -12.64
N HIS A 252 10.36 -2.38 -11.88
CA HIS A 252 9.25 -2.27 -10.93
C HIS A 252 7.88 -2.26 -11.62
N VAL A 253 7.75 -1.53 -12.74
CA VAL A 253 6.53 -1.50 -13.56
C VAL A 253 6.21 -2.90 -14.08
N ILE A 254 7.17 -3.57 -14.73
CA ILE A 254 6.94 -4.87 -15.35
C ILE A 254 6.62 -5.93 -14.29
N PHE A 255 7.32 -5.92 -13.15
CA PHE A 255 7.01 -6.80 -12.03
C PHE A 255 5.56 -6.64 -11.58
N ASN A 256 5.11 -5.42 -11.32
CA ASN A 256 3.74 -5.16 -10.85
C ASN A 256 2.66 -5.48 -11.90
N ILE A 257 2.94 -5.28 -13.19
CA ILE A 257 2.00 -5.70 -14.24
C ILE A 257 1.87 -7.23 -14.26
N LEU A 258 2.98 -7.96 -14.14
CA LEU A 258 2.94 -9.42 -14.08
C LEU A 258 2.21 -9.94 -12.85
N THR A 259 2.47 -9.36 -11.67
CA THR A 259 1.75 -9.74 -10.44
C THR A 259 0.28 -9.37 -10.51
N ALA A 260 -0.08 -8.22 -11.09
CA ALA A 260 -1.46 -7.80 -11.27
C ALA A 260 -2.24 -8.74 -12.21
N ILE A 261 -1.66 -9.13 -13.34
CA ILE A 261 -2.26 -10.11 -14.25
C ILE A 261 -2.51 -11.43 -13.49
N GLY A 262 -1.49 -11.92 -12.78
CA GLY A 262 -1.62 -13.12 -11.94
C GLY A 262 -2.69 -12.98 -10.86
N ALA A 263 -2.77 -11.82 -10.20
CA ALA A 263 -3.73 -11.54 -9.14
C ALA A 263 -5.17 -11.53 -9.67
N VAL A 264 -5.42 -10.96 -10.86
CA VAL A 264 -6.75 -10.98 -11.48
C VAL A 264 -7.22 -12.41 -11.72
N PHE A 265 -6.36 -13.29 -12.21
CA PHE A 265 -6.67 -14.72 -12.36
C PHE A 265 -6.79 -15.45 -11.02
N LEU A 266 -6.18 -14.93 -9.95
CA LEU A 266 -6.22 -15.50 -8.62
C LEU A 266 -7.53 -15.21 -7.86
N ILE A 267 -8.29 -14.18 -8.24
CA ILE A 267 -9.54 -13.80 -7.55
C ILE A 267 -10.50 -15.00 -7.41
N LEU A 268 -10.84 -15.66 -8.52
CA LEU A 268 -11.80 -16.77 -8.50
C LEU A 268 -11.27 -18.01 -7.75
N PRO A 269 -10.03 -18.50 -7.97
CA PRO A 269 -9.44 -19.55 -7.15
C PRO A 269 -9.41 -19.21 -5.65
N PHE A 270 -9.12 -17.96 -5.29
CA PHE A 270 -9.08 -17.51 -3.90
C PHE A 270 -10.47 -17.59 -3.26
N ILE A 271 -11.51 -17.10 -3.93
CA ILE A 271 -12.90 -17.17 -3.45
C ILE A 271 -13.32 -18.64 -3.25
N LYS A 272 -13.03 -19.50 -4.22
CA LYS A 272 -13.33 -20.94 -4.12
C LYS A 272 -12.60 -21.60 -2.94
N LEU A 273 -11.35 -21.22 -2.70
CA LEU A 273 -10.57 -21.72 -1.56
C LEU A 273 -11.16 -21.25 -0.23
N CYS A 274 -11.53 -19.97 -0.11
CA CYS A 274 -12.21 -19.45 1.08
C CYS A 274 -13.51 -20.21 1.34
N ASN A 275 -14.37 -20.35 0.34
CA ASN A 275 -15.66 -21.04 0.48
C ASN A 275 -15.50 -22.55 0.78
N PHE A 276 -14.41 -23.17 0.33
CA PHE A 276 -14.08 -24.55 0.66
C PHE A 276 -13.70 -24.72 2.13
N ILE A 277 -12.98 -23.74 2.71
CA ILE A 277 -12.58 -23.74 4.12
C ILE A 277 -13.78 -23.40 5.01
N ASP A 278 -14.48 -22.32 4.68
CA ASP A 278 -15.69 -21.85 5.35
C ASP A 278 -16.53 -21.02 4.36
N ILE A 279 -17.74 -21.51 4.07
CA ILE A 279 -18.68 -20.92 3.11
C ILE A 279 -19.01 -19.45 3.47
N GLY A 280 -19.00 -19.11 4.76
CA GLY A 280 -19.30 -17.76 5.25
C GLY A 280 -18.08 -16.86 5.44
N PHE A 281 -16.86 -17.32 5.13
CA PHE A 281 -15.64 -16.60 5.49
C PHE A 281 -15.60 -15.19 4.90
N ILE A 282 -15.83 -15.06 3.59
CA ILE A 282 -15.77 -13.78 2.88
C ILE A 282 -16.94 -12.87 3.29
N SER A 283 -18.16 -13.41 3.42
CA SER A 283 -19.32 -12.60 3.81
C SER A 283 -19.20 -12.05 5.23
N ASN A 284 -18.57 -12.79 6.13
CA ASN A 284 -18.44 -12.40 7.54
C ASN A 284 -17.16 -11.61 7.83
N ASN A 285 -16.14 -11.71 6.99
CA ASN A 285 -14.81 -11.14 7.24
C ASN A 285 -14.17 -10.60 5.94
N SER A 286 -14.95 -9.89 5.12
CA SER A 286 -14.55 -9.44 3.78
C SER A 286 -13.25 -8.63 3.77
N GLU A 287 -13.04 -7.78 4.77
CA GLU A 287 -11.86 -6.96 4.98
C GLU A 287 -10.62 -7.81 5.34
N ILE A 288 -10.80 -8.87 6.15
CA ILE A 288 -9.74 -9.84 6.45
C ILE A 288 -9.39 -10.64 5.19
N ALA A 289 -10.41 -11.10 4.45
CA ALA A 289 -10.21 -11.80 3.19
C ALA A 289 -9.43 -10.93 2.19
N LEU A 290 -9.71 -9.62 2.12
CA LEU A 290 -9.01 -8.70 1.22
C LEU A 290 -7.53 -8.54 1.57
N VAL A 291 -7.17 -8.39 2.85
CA VAL A 291 -5.76 -8.27 3.26
C VAL A 291 -5.00 -9.59 3.13
N ILE A 292 -5.67 -10.73 3.30
CA ILE A 292 -5.11 -12.05 2.99
C ILE A 292 -4.84 -12.14 1.48
N PHE A 293 -5.84 -11.84 0.65
CA PHE A 293 -5.70 -11.85 -0.80
C PHE A 293 -4.54 -10.96 -1.27
N HIS A 294 -4.46 -9.74 -0.75
CA HIS A 294 -3.39 -8.79 -1.06
C HIS A 294 -2.01 -9.34 -0.69
N SER A 295 -1.87 -9.90 0.53
CA SER A 295 -0.65 -10.59 0.94
C SER A 295 -0.32 -11.79 0.05
N THR A 296 -1.31 -12.59 -0.31
CA THR A 296 -1.13 -13.81 -1.09
C THR A 296 -0.61 -13.50 -2.50
N PHE A 297 -1.24 -12.59 -3.25
CA PHE A 297 -0.80 -12.36 -4.62
C PHE A 297 0.58 -11.70 -4.69
N ASN A 298 0.90 -10.81 -3.74
CA ASN A 298 2.22 -10.21 -3.64
C ASN A 298 3.29 -11.24 -3.25
N LEU A 299 2.99 -12.11 -2.29
CA LEU A 299 3.89 -13.20 -1.91
C LEU A 299 4.13 -14.16 -3.08
N LEU A 300 3.08 -14.56 -3.80
CA LEU A 300 3.20 -15.40 -4.98
C LEU A 300 4.04 -14.71 -6.06
N GLY A 301 3.83 -13.42 -6.31
CA GLY A 301 4.64 -12.63 -7.23
C GLY A 301 6.14 -12.67 -6.89
N VAL A 302 6.48 -12.47 -5.62
CA VAL A 302 7.86 -12.59 -5.13
C VAL A 302 8.38 -14.02 -5.31
N LEU A 303 7.64 -15.04 -4.85
CA LEU A 303 8.09 -16.44 -4.91
C LEU A 303 8.28 -16.94 -6.36
N ILE A 304 7.46 -16.47 -7.29
CA ILE A 304 7.54 -16.83 -8.71
C ILE A 304 8.73 -16.13 -9.37
N ILE A 305 8.94 -14.83 -9.14
CA ILE A 305 9.92 -14.05 -9.91
C ILE A 305 11.32 -14.09 -9.29
N LEU A 306 11.42 -14.12 -7.96
CA LEU A 306 12.69 -14.02 -7.22
C LEU A 306 13.73 -15.09 -7.64
N PRO A 307 13.38 -16.40 -7.82
CA PRO A 307 14.33 -17.40 -8.30
C PRO A 307 14.89 -17.11 -9.70
N PHE A 308 14.13 -16.39 -10.53
CA PHE A 308 14.49 -16.04 -11.90
C PHE A 308 15.02 -14.61 -12.03
N THR A 309 15.44 -13.97 -10.93
CA THR A 309 15.92 -12.58 -10.95
C THR A 309 17.03 -12.35 -11.98
N LYS A 310 17.94 -13.33 -12.19
CA LYS A 310 18.99 -13.22 -13.22
C LYS A 310 18.43 -13.14 -14.64
N TYR A 311 17.42 -13.94 -14.95
CA TYR A 311 16.75 -13.92 -16.26
C TYR A 311 15.92 -12.66 -16.43
N PHE A 312 15.20 -12.25 -15.39
CA PHE A 312 14.47 -10.99 -15.36
C PHE A 312 15.42 -9.80 -15.60
N ALA A 313 16.57 -9.77 -14.92
CA ALA A 313 17.59 -8.74 -15.14
C ALA A 313 18.14 -8.74 -16.58
N LYS A 314 18.37 -9.92 -17.17
CA LYS A 314 18.80 -10.04 -18.58
C LYS A 314 17.74 -9.50 -19.54
N PHE A 315 16.47 -9.83 -19.30
CA PHE A 315 15.34 -9.31 -20.06
C PHE A 315 15.26 -7.78 -19.97
N MET A 316 15.37 -7.21 -18.77
CA MET A 316 15.39 -5.75 -18.59
C MET A 316 16.54 -5.07 -19.34
N LYS A 317 17.71 -5.71 -19.42
CA LYS A 317 18.86 -5.20 -20.19
C LYS A 317 18.66 -5.26 -21.70
N SER A 318 17.77 -6.12 -22.21
CA SER A 318 17.49 -6.19 -23.66
C SER A 318 16.46 -5.17 -24.13
N ILE A 319 15.58 -4.70 -23.24
CA ILE A 319 14.49 -3.77 -23.60
C ILE A 319 14.77 -2.30 -23.23
N ILE A 320 15.85 -2.04 -22.47
CA ILE A 320 16.31 -0.70 -22.04
C ILE A 320 17.81 -0.61 -22.20
#